data_AF-A0A554RKV5-F1
#
_entry.id   AF-A0A554RKV5-F1
#
_cell.length_a   1.000
_cell.length_b   1.000
_cell.length_c   1.000
_cell.angle_alpha   90.00
_cell.angle_beta   90.00
_cell.angle_gamma   90.00
#
_symmetry.space_group_name_H-M   'P 1'
#
loop_
_entity.id
_entity.type
_entity.pdbx_description
1 polymer ?
#
loop_
_entity_poly.entity_id
_entity_poly.type
_entity_poly.pdbx_seq_one_letter_code
_entity_poly.pdbx_strand_id
1 'polypeptide(L)'
;MLKILGKIISRIKKISNESKFYRYRSLRIGAGTQFALDNLDGIAPQLIKIGRDCVLAPKCVVLTHDACLLPTTGKYIFDGVEIGDRVFVGYGAVIMPGVKIGDDVIVGSNAVVTKDIPNGAVVVGAPARIVGTTAELAVARAGKLQEPVFDWRKEITPECIVRQQDALLKQFQLNR
;
A
#
# COMPACT_ATOMS: atom_id res chain seq x y z
N MET A 1 43.11 -9.04 20.26
CA MET A 1 41.86 -8.92 21.05
C MET A 1 40.78 -8.06 20.37
N LEU A 2 41.10 -6.97 19.66
CA LEU A 2 40.11 -6.13 18.94
C LEU A 2 39.33 -6.82 17.79
N LYS A 3 39.89 -7.86 17.14
CA LYS A 3 39.21 -8.57 16.04
C LYS A 3 37.99 -9.40 16.48
N ILE A 4 37.96 -9.85 17.74
CA ILE A 4 36.83 -10.61 18.31
C ILE A 4 35.70 -9.64 18.69
N LEU A 5 36.05 -8.48 19.26
CA LEU A 5 35.09 -7.42 19.55
C LEU A 5 34.44 -6.90 18.25
N GLY A 6 35.21 -6.75 17.17
CA GLY A 6 34.69 -6.39 15.84
C GLY A 6 33.73 -7.43 15.25
N LYS A 7 33.96 -8.73 15.50
CA LYS A 7 33.04 -9.82 15.11
C LYS A 7 31.77 -9.87 15.96
N ILE A 8 31.84 -9.49 17.24
CA ILE A 8 30.67 -9.40 18.12
C ILE A 8 29.83 -8.18 17.74
N ILE A 9 30.46 -7.03 17.49
CA ILE A 9 29.80 -5.80 17.03
C ILE A 9 29.18 -6.00 15.62
N SER A 10 29.83 -6.75 14.72
CA SER A 10 29.23 -7.09 13.42
C SER A 10 28.08 -8.10 13.51
N ARG A 11 28.06 -8.95 14.55
CA ARG A 11 26.92 -9.80 14.90
C ARG A 11 25.77 -9.03 15.54
N ILE A 12 26.07 -8.00 16.32
CA ILE A 12 25.06 -7.07 16.87
C ILE A 12 24.40 -6.26 15.74
N LYS A 13 25.13 -5.92 14.66
CA LYS A 13 24.54 -5.35 13.43
C LYS A 13 23.61 -6.30 12.66
N LYS A 14 23.49 -7.56 13.07
CA LYS A 14 22.70 -8.61 12.40
C LYS A 14 21.28 -8.80 12.97
N ILE A 15 20.84 -7.95 13.90
CA ILE A 15 19.52 -8.04 14.54
C ILE A 15 18.40 -7.26 13.79
N SER A 16 18.70 -6.59 12.68
CA SER A 16 17.70 -5.78 11.95
C SER A 16 17.02 -6.46 10.76
N ASN A 17 17.46 -7.65 10.33
CA ASN A 17 16.94 -8.30 9.12
C ASN A 17 16.22 -9.64 9.38
N GLU A 18 16.70 -10.46 10.32
CA GLU A 18 16.04 -11.74 10.65
C GLU A 18 14.65 -11.52 11.25
N SER A 19 14.51 -10.58 12.19
CA SER A 19 13.24 -10.26 12.84
C SER A 19 12.17 -9.80 11.83
N LYS A 20 12.56 -9.03 10.81
CA LYS A 20 11.67 -8.63 9.71
C LYS A 20 11.31 -9.83 8.84
N PHE A 21 12.30 -10.63 8.44
CA PHE A 21 12.08 -11.84 7.65
C PHE A 21 11.06 -12.79 8.31
N TYR A 22 11.21 -13.09 9.60
CA TYR A 22 10.26 -13.95 10.32
C TYR A 22 8.87 -13.34 10.44
N ARG A 23 8.78 -12.02 10.62
CA ARG A 23 7.51 -11.30 10.77
C ARG A 23 6.71 -11.26 9.46
N TYR A 24 7.40 -11.12 8.33
CA TYR A 24 6.77 -11.03 7.01
C TYR A 24 6.64 -12.38 6.27
N ARG A 25 7.17 -13.48 6.83
CA ARG A 25 7.20 -14.80 6.18
C ARG A 25 5.83 -15.34 5.76
N SER A 26 4.77 -14.94 6.46
CA SER A 26 3.40 -15.41 6.22
C SER A 26 2.53 -14.41 5.44
N LEU A 27 3.11 -13.32 4.92
CA LEU A 27 2.39 -12.36 4.09
C LEU A 27 1.81 -13.04 2.85
N ARG A 28 0.56 -12.69 2.53
CA ARG A 28 -0.12 -13.17 1.32
C ARG A 28 -0.36 -11.99 0.39
N ILE A 29 0.59 -11.75 -0.51
CA ILE A 29 0.54 -10.66 -1.49
C ILE A 29 0.48 -11.26 -2.89
N GLY A 30 -0.53 -10.87 -3.67
CA GLY A 30 -0.68 -11.30 -5.05
C GLY A 30 0.39 -10.72 -5.98
N ALA A 31 0.65 -11.43 -7.08
CA ALA A 31 1.57 -10.99 -8.12
C ALA A 31 1.17 -9.62 -8.70
N GLY A 32 2.18 -8.82 -9.07
CA GLY A 32 1.97 -7.49 -9.68
C GLY A 32 1.55 -6.39 -8.70
N THR A 33 1.32 -6.72 -7.43
CA THR A 33 0.98 -5.72 -6.40
C THR A 33 2.19 -4.88 -6.02
N GLN A 34 2.01 -3.57 -6.08
CA GLN A 34 3.03 -2.57 -5.80
C GLN A 34 2.76 -1.93 -4.44
N PHE A 35 3.75 -2.00 -3.56
CA PHE A 35 3.69 -1.47 -2.20
C PHE A 35 5.11 -1.27 -1.68
N ALA A 36 5.25 -0.43 -0.68
CA ALA A 36 6.44 -0.35 0.14
C ALA A 36 6.17 -1.04 1.49
N LEU A 37 7.23 -1.56 2.14
CA LEU A 37 7.09 -2.29 3.41
C LEU A 37 6.47 -1.43 4.52
N ASP A 38 6.59 -0.11 4.44
CA ASP A 38 5.98 0.85 5.35
C ASP A 38 4.46 1.01 5.14
N ASN A 39 3.91 0.48 4.05
CA ASN A 39 2.46 0.38 3.87
C ASN A 39 1.82 -0.72 4.73
N LEU A 40 2.62 -1.64 5.29
CA LEU A 40 2.12 -2.79 6.03
C LEU A 40 2.28 -2.58 7.53
N ASP A 41 1.34 -3.14 8.27
CA ASP A 41 1.41 -3.26 9.73
C ASP A 41 2.76 -3.83 10.20
N GLY A 42 3.45 -3.10 11.08
CA GLY A 42 4.75 -3.53 11.59
C GLY A 42 4.68 -4.57 12.74
N ILE A 43 3.50 -4.79 13.32
CA ILE A 43 3.27 -5.67 14.47
C ILE A 43 2.71 -7.03 14.03
N ALA A 44 1.62 -7.04 13.26
CA ALA A 44 0.93 -8.26 12.86
C ALA A 44 0.72 -8.41 11.33
N PRO A 45 1.75 -8.17 10.49
CA PRO A 45 1.61 -8.22 9.03
C PRO A 45 1.16 -9.58 8.51
N GLN A 46 1.37 -10.67 9.24
CA GLN A 46 0.88 -12.00 8.87
C GLN A 46 -0.65 -12.09 8.73
N LEU A 47 -1.40 -11.11 9.24
CA LEU A 47 -2.86 -11.02 9.12
C LEU A 47 -3.32 -10.22 7.89
N ILE A 48 -2.37 -9.75 7.07
CA ILE A 48 -2.66 -9.02 5.83
C ILE A 48 -2.71 -9.99 4.65
N LYS A 49 -3.79 -9.88 3.88
CA LYS A 49 -3.94 -10.50 2.56
C LYS A 49 -4.25 -9.43 1.53
N ILE A 50 -3.45 -9.34 0.48
CA ILE A 50 -3.65 -8.44 -0.65
C ILE A 50 -3.67 -9.26 -1.94
N GLY A 51 -4.66 -9.01 -2.79
CA GLY A 51 -4.79 -9.61 -4.10
C GLY A 51 -3.68 -9.17 -5.07
N ARG A 52 -3.92 -9.46 -6.34
CA ARG A 52 -3.00 -9.16 -7.46
C ARG A 52 -3.21 -7.76 -7.99
N ASP A 53 -2.18 -7.23 -8.65
CA ASP A 53 -2.25 -5.97 -9.40
C ASP A 53 -2.78 -4.77 -8.59
N CYS A 54 -2.57 -4.77 -7.28
CA CYS A 54 -2.93 -3.65 -6.42
C CYS A 54 -1.84 -2.57 -6.44
N VAL A 55 -2.22 -1.35 -6.12
CA VAL A 55 -1.28 -0.23 -5.94
C VAL A 55 -1.55 0.41 -4.59
N LEU A 56 -0.58 0.31 -3.68
CA LEU A 56 -0.59 1.00 -2.41
C LEU A 56 0.32 2.23 -2.53
N ALA A 57 -0.31 3.41 -2.58
CA ALA A 57 0.43 4.65 -2.71
C ALA A 57 1.25 4.94 -1.44
N PRO A 58 2.29 5.80 -1.54
CA PRO A 58 3.13 6.13 -0.38
C PRO A 58 2.31 6.65 0.81
N LYS A 59 2.80 6.35 2.01
CA LYS A 59 2.20 6.74 3.30
C LYS A 59 0.81 6.19 3.60
N CYS A 60 0.19 5.41 2.71
CA CYS A 60 -0.97 4.63 3.14
C CYS A 60 -0.51 3.52 4.11
N VAL A 61 -1.41 3.03 4.96
CA VAL A 61 -1.11 1.93 5.88
C VAL A 61 -2.29 0.97 5.99
N VAL A 62 -1.99 -0.33 5.94
CA VAL A 62 -2.91 -1.42 6.24
C VAL A 62 -2.66 -1.87 7.67
N LEU A 63 -3.61 -1.61 8.57
CA LEU A 63 -3.52 -1.96 9.99
C LEU A 63 -4.30 -3.24 10.28
N THR A 64 -3.68 -4.08 11.09
CA THR A 64 -4.23 -5.34 11.62
C THR A 64 -4.14 -5.40 13.15
N HIS A 65 -3.56 -4.37 13.77
CA HIS A 65 -3.55 -4.17 15.22
C HIS A 65 -4.15 -2.81 15.59
N ASP A 66 -4.73 -2.76 16.79
CA ASP A 66 -5.08 -1.51 17.47
C ASP A 66 -4.73 -1.61 18.96
N ALA A 67 -4.03 -0.59 19.46
CA ALA A 67 -3.57 -0.47 20.83
C ALA A 67 -4.32 0.63 21.61
N CYS A 68 -5.40 1.21 21.05
CA CYS A 68 -6.12 2.32 21.67
C CYS A 68 -6.67 1.98 23.07
N LEU A 69 -7.02 0.71 23.32
CA LEU A 69 -7.50 0.22 24.61
C LEU A 69 -6.39 -0.32 25.52
N LEU A 70 -5.12 -0.32 25.08
CA LEU A 70 -4.01 -0.81 25.89
C LEU A 70 -3.89 -0.09 27.24
N PRO A 71 -4.01 1.26 27.34
CA PRO A 71 -3.84 1.95 28.62
C PRO A 71 -4.92 1.62 29.65
N THR A 72 -6.13 1.25 29.20
CA THR A 72 -7.27 0.99 30.09
C THR A 72 -7.51 -0.50 30.35
N THR A 73 -7.17 -1.36 29.39
CA THR A 73 -7.46 -2.80 29.46
C THR A 73 -6.22 -3.69 29.53
N GLY A 74 -5.05 -3.15 29.19
CA GLY A 74 -3.83 -3.94 29.01
C GLY A 74 -3.86 -4.88 27.80
N LYS A 75 -4.83 -4.73 26.88
CA LYS A 75 -5.05 -5.63 25.74
C LYS A 75 -4.95 -4.89 24.40
N TYR A 76 -4.59 -5.65 23.36
CA TYR A 76 -4.61 -5.23 21.96
C TYR A 76 -5.83 -5.82 21.26
N ILE A 77 -6.27 -5.16 20.20
CA ILE A 77 -7.16 -5.74 19.19
C ILE A 77 -6.28 -6.20 18.03
N PHE A 78 -6.50 -7.42 17.55
CA PHE A 78 -5.93 -7.93 16.32
C PHE A 78 -7.06 -8.41 15.44
N ASP A 79 -7.09 -7.95 14.19
CA ASP A 79 -8.06 -8.43 13.21
C ASP A 79 -7.47 -8.34 11.80
N GLY A 80 -7.80 -9.33 10.97
CA GLY A 80 -7.23 -9.47 9.64
C GLY A 80 -7.79 -8.45 8.66
N VAL A 81 -7.00 -8.12 7.64
CA VAL A 81 -7.45 -7.30 6.52
C VAL A 81 -7.31 -8.08 5.23
N GLU A 82 -8.39 -8.10 4.45
CA GLU A 82 -8.42 -8.69 3.11
C GLU A 82 -8.65 -7.59 2.07
N ILE A 83 -7.72 -7.45 1.14
CA ILE A 83 -7.83 -6.60 -0.03
C ILE A 83 -7.91 -7.49 -1.27
N GLY A 84 -8.92 -7.28 -2.10
CA GLY A 84 -9.14 -7.99 -3.36
C GLY A 84 -8.09 -7.69 -4.44
N ASP A 85 -8.40 -8.06 -5.67
CA ASP A 85 -7.57 -7.81 -6.86
C ASP A 85 -7.81 -6.39 -7.41
N ARG A 86 -6.77 -5.78 -8.02
CA ARG A 86 -6.85 -4.50 -8.74
C ARG A 86 -7.34 -3.31 -7.90
N VAL A 87 -6.99 -3.30 -6.63
CA VAL A 87 -7.34 -2.21 -5.71
C VAL A 87 -6.28 -1.11 -5.74
N PHE A 88 -6.72 0.15 -5.82
CA PHE A 88 -5.88 1.32 -5.62
C PHE A 88 -6.12 1.90 -4.22
N VAL A 89 -5.06 1.98 -3.41
CA VAL A 89 -5.08 2.64 -2.09
C VAL A 89 -4.33 3.96 -2.19
N GLY A 90 -5.08 5.06 -2.07
CA GLY A 90 -4.57 6.41 -2.23
C GLY A 90 -3.56 6.83 -1.15
N TYR A 91 -2.79 7.86 -1.47
CA TYR A 91 -1.72 8.38 -0.62
C TYR A 91 -2.24 8.71 0.78
N GLY A 92 -1.55 8.26 1.82
CA GLY A 92 -1.93 8.57 3.20
C GLY A 92 -3.24 7.91 3.69
N ALA A 93 -3.87 7.03 2.92
CA ALA A 93 -5.08 6.33 3.36
C ALA A 93 -4.76 5.31 4.47
N VAL A 94 -5.72 5.09 5.38
CA VAL A 94 -5.60 4.14 6.49
C VAL A 94 -6.69 3.08 6.33
N ILE A 95 -6.30 1.81 6.27
CA ILE A 95 -7.24 0.67 6.30
C ILE A 95 -7.23 0.10 7.72
N MET A 96 -8.38 0.14 8.40
CA MET A 96 -8.50 -0.30 9.78
C MET A 96 -8.57 -1.83 9.91
N PRO A 97 -8.21 -2.40 11.08
CA PRO A 97 -8.32 -3.83 11.33
C PRO A 97 -9.73 -4.37 11.06
N GLY A 98 -9.82 -5.59 10.53
CA GLY A 98 -11.09 -6.30 10.30
C GLY A 98 -11.81 -5.96 8.99
N VAL A 99 -11.26 -5.01 8.21
CA VAL A 99 -11.87 -4.56 6.96
C VAL A 99 -11.63 -5.55 5.82
N LYS A 100 -12.68 -5.78 5.02
CA LYS A 100 -12.61 -6.45 3.72
C LYS A 100 -12.88 -5.47 2.58
N ILE A 101 -11.93 -5.37 1.66
CA ILE A 101 -12.03 -4.55 0.44
C ILE A 101 -12.20 -5.49 -0.75
N GLY A 102 -13.28 -5.30 -1.49
CA GLY A 102 -13.57 -6.03 -2.73
C GLY A 102 -12.59 -5.73 -3.87
N ASP A 103 -12.82 -6.39 -5.00
CA ASP A 103 -12.02 -6.19 -6.21
C ASP A 103 -12.31 -4.84 -6.88
N ASP A 104 -11.37 -4.32 -7.66
CA ASP A 104 -11.55 -3.11 -8.47
C ASP A 104 -11.96 -1.87 -7.66
N VAL A 105 -11.53 -1.77 -6.40
CA VAL A 105 -11.85 -0.64 -5.51
C VAL A 105 -10.83 0.49 -5.64
N ILE A 106 -11.30 1.73 -5.55
CA ILE A 106 -10.45 2.91 -5.35
C ILE A 106 -10.71 3.49 -3.96
N VAL A 107 -9.68 3.47 -3.12
CA VAL A 107 -9.63 4.21 -1.85
C VAL A 107 -8.94 5.54 -2.12
N GLY A 108 -9.64 6.65 -1.90
CA GLY A 108 -9.09 7.99 -2.09
C GLY A 108 -7.96 8.33 -1.10
N SER A 109 -7.13 9.28 -1.47
CA SER A 109 -6.05 9.77 -0.60
C SER A 109 -6.60 10.29 0.74
N ASN A 110 -5.87 10.01 1.82
CA ASN A 110 -6.21 10.33 3.20
C ASN A 110 -7.57 9.78 3.68
N ALA A 111 -8.15 8.78 2.99
CA ALA A 111 -9.36 8.13 3.47
C ALA A 111 -9.07 7.21 4.66
N VAL A 112 -10.01 7.08 5.60
CA VAL A 112 -9.93 6.14 6.73
C VAL A 112 -11.03 5.09 6.58
N VAL A 113 -10.66 3.92 6.10
CA VAL A 113 -11.59 2.82 5.80
C VAL A 113 -11.87 2.06 7.10
N THR A 114 -13.12 2.14 7.55
CA THR A 114 -13.59 1.60 8.84
C THR A 114 -14.62 0.48 8.69
N LYS A 115 -15.01 0.16 7.45
CA LYS A 115 -16.04 -0.82 7.11
C LYS A 115 -15.68 -1.50 5.78
N ASP A 116 -16.26 -2.66 5.55
CA ASP A 116 -16.12 -3.39 4.30
C ASP A 116 -16.56 -2.58 3.09
N ILE A 117 -15.83 -2.73 1.98
CA ILE A 117 -16.05 -2.00 0.73
C ILE A 117 -16.40 -3.01 -0.37
N PRO A 118 -17.54 -2.87 -1.07
CA PRO A 118 -17.93 -3.78 -2.14
C PRO A 118 -17.07 -3.56 -3.40
N ASN A 119 -17.08 -4.56 -4.29
CA ASN A 119 -16.36 -4.53 -5.55
C ASN A 119 -16.70 -3.28 -6.39
N GLY A 120 -15.71 -2.72 -7.09
CA GLY A 120 -15.89 -1.62 -8.03
C GLY A 120 -16.19 -0.27 -7.38
N ALA A 121 -16.20 -0.17 -6.05
CA ALA A 121 -16.54 1.08 -5.36
C ALA A 121 -15.39 2.08 -5.34
N VAL A 122 -15.75 3.38 -5.33
CA VAL A 122 -14.83 4.48 -5.04
C VAL A 122 -15.20 5.05 -3.68
N VAL A 123 -14.25 5.10 -2.75
CA VAL A 123 -14.46 5.59 -1.38
C VAL A 123 -13.52 6.73 -1.04
N VAL A 124 -14.00 7.73 -0.30
CA VAL A 124 -13.19 8.88 0.15
C VAL A 124 -13.59 9.32 1.56
N GLY A 125 -12.72 10.09 2.22
CA GLY A 125 -13.00 10.73 3.51
C GLY A 125 -12.63 9.90 4.74
N ALA A 126 -12.77 10.50 5.92
CA ALA A 126 -12.46 9.90 7.21
C ALA A 126 -13.63 10.16 8.19
N PRO A 127 -14.51 9.17 8.44
CA PRO A 127 -14.49 7.80 7.90
C PRO A 127 -14.87 7.75 6.41
N ALA A 128 -14.32 6.76 5.69
CA ALA A 128 -14.53 6.60 4.26
C ALA A 128 -16.01 6.33 3.92
N ARG A 129 -16.48 6.92 2.81
CA ARG A 129 -17.83 6.75 2.27
C ARG A 129 -17.75 6.48 0.77
N ILE A 130 -18.65 5.62 0.28
CA ILE A 130 -18.80 5.36 -1.15
C ILE A 130 -19.33 6.64 -1.81
N VAL A 131 -18.66 7.08 -2.87
CA VAL A 131 -19.02 8.26 -3.66
C VAL A 131 -19.33 7.93 -5.13
N GLY A 132 -19.24 6.67 -5.51
CA GLY A 132 -19.53 6.17 -6.85
C GLY A 132 -18.78 4.87 -7.14
N THR A 133 -18.66 4.56 -8.42
CA THR A 133 -17.98 3.37 -8.93
C THR A 133 -16.75 3.70 -9.77
N THR A 134 -15.85 2.73 -9.92
CA THR A 134 -14.65 2.88 -10.73
C THR A 134 -14.98 3.04 -12.21
N ALA A 135 -16.04 2.39 -12.69
CA ALA A 135 -16.56 2.56 -14.05
C ALA A 135 -17.02 4.00 -14.31
N GLU A 136 -17.82 4.58 -13.41
CA GLU A 136 -18.25 5.99 -13.51
C GLU A 136 -17.06 6.94 -13.47
N LEU A 137 -16.10 6.69 -12.57
CA LEU A 137 -14.90 7.52 -12.46
C LEU A 137 -14.03 7.43 -13.71
N ALA A 138 -13.91 6.26 -14.33
CA ALA A 138 -13.15 6.05 -15.57
C ALA A 138 -13.77 6.86 -16.72
N VAL A 139 -15.10 6.81 -16.89
CA VAL A 139 -15.80 7.62 -17.89
C VAL A 139 -15.61 9.11 -17.61
N ALA A 140 -15.82 9.55 -16.36
CA ALA A 140 -15.67 10.95 -15.98
C ALA A 140 -14.24 11.50 -16.18
N ARG A 141 -13.23 10.63 -16.19
CA ARG A 141 -11.82 10.99 -16.37
C ARG A 141 -11.24 10.62 -17.73
N ALA A 142 -12.02 10.03 -18.65
CA ALA A 142 -11.51 9.48 -19.91
C ALA A 142 -10.63 10.47 -20.70
N GLY A 143 -11.06 11.74 -20.81
CA GLY A 143 -10.30 12.79 -21.50
C GLY A 143 -8.98 13.22 -20.83
N LYS A 144 -8.68 12.70 -19.64
CA LYS A 144 -7.43 12.94 -18.88
C LYS A 144 -6.55 11.69 -18.77
N LEU A 145 -7.03 10.52 -19.22
CA LEU A 145 -6.27 9.28 -19.16
C LEU A 145 -5.16 9.27 -20.20
N GLN A 146 -4.06 8.63 -19.87
CA GLN A 146 -2.90 8.48 -20.74
C GLN A 146 -2.34 7.08 -20.61
N GLU A 147 -1.71 6.60 -21.68
CA GLU A 147 -0.93 5.38 -21.60
C GLU A 147 0.18 5.53 -20.56
N PRO A 148 0.41 4.51 -19.71
CA PRO A 148 1.48 4.54 -18.74
C PRO A 148 2.81 4.68 -19.47
N VAL A 149 3.60 5.68 -19.08
CA VAL A 149 4.86 5.99 -19.77
C VAL A 149 5.91 4.88 -19.57
N PHE A 150 5.76 4.11 -18.49
CA PHE A 150 6.47 2.86 -18.29
C PHE A 150 5.62 1.88 -17.47
N ASP A 151 5.92 0.59 -17.62
CA ASP A 151 5.26 -0.48 -16.91
C ASP A 151 6.05 -0.80 -15.64
N TRP A 152 5.51 -0.42 -14.48
CA TRP A 152 6.09 -0.70 -13.17
C TRP A 152 6.22 -2.20 -12.85
N ARG A 153 5.61 -3.07 -13.67
CA ARG A 153 5.77 -4.53 -13.60
C ARG A 153 7.05 -5.01 -14.28
N LYS A 154 7.75 -4.15 -15.01
CA LYS A 154 8.99 -4.45 -15.75
C LYS A 154 10.18 -3.77 -15.10
N GLU A 155 11.38 -4.21 -15.49
CA GLU A 155 12.62 -3.53 -15.13
C GLU A 155 12.60 -2.08 -15.65
N ILE A 156 12.83 -1.12 -14.75
CA ILE A 156 12.87 0.29 -15.07
C ILE A 156 14.33 0.66 -15.35
N THR A 157 14.66 0.91 -16.61
CA THR A 157 16.00 1.34 -17.01
C THR A 157 16.13 2.87 -16.99
N PRO A 158 17.36 3.43 -16.91
CA PRO A 158 17.56 4.87 -17.01
C PRO A 158 16.95 5.50 -18.26
N GLU A 159 16.97 4.80 -19.40
CA GLU A 159 16.40 5.28 -20.67
C GLU A 159 14.87 5.41 -20.58
N CYS A 160 14.19 4.49 -19.89
CA CYS A 160 12.76 4.59 -19.62
C CYS A 160 12.42 5.86 -18.81
N ILE A 161 13.25 6.18 -17.81
CA ILE A 161 13.08 7.35 -16.94
C ILE A 161 13.27 8.64 -17.73
N VAL A 162 14.35 8.73 -18.53
CA VAL A 162 14.63 9.93 -19.35
C VAL A 162 13.52 10.17 -20.35
N ARG A 163 13.11 9.13 -21.10
CA ARG A 163 12.00 9.22 -22.06
C ARG A 163 10.72 9.71 -21.39
N GLN A 164 10.46 9.26 -20.16
CA GLN A 164 9.31 9.73 -19.40
C GLN A 164 9.41 11.20 -19.04
N GLN A 165 10.55 11.60 -18.48
CA GLN A 165 10.77 12.97 -18.05
C GLN A 165 10.56 13.93 -19.23
N ASP A 166 11.12 13.61 -20.39
CA ASP A 166 10.96 14.43 -21.60
C ASP A 166 9.50 14.52 -22.06
N ALA A 167 8.77 13.39 -22.07
CA ALA A 167 7.36 13.36 -22.46
C ALA A 167 6.48 14.19 -21.51
N LEU A 168 6.68 14.04 -20.19
CA LEU A 168 5.92 14.77 -19.17
C LEU A 168 6.22 16.27 -19.19
N LEU A 169 7.50 16.66 -19.33
CA LEU A 169 7.89 18.06 -19.42
C LEU A 169 7.32 18.73 -20.67
N LYS A 170 7.38 18.06 -21.83
CA LYS A 170 6.77 18.55 -23.08
C LYS A 170 5.27 18.77 -22.90
N GLN A 171 4.57 17.82 -22.30
CA GLN A 171 3.14 17.96 -22.04
C GLN A 171 2.83 19.11 -21.06
N PHE A 172 3.60 19.24 -19.99
CA PHE A 172 3.40 20.30 -19.00
C PHE A 172 3.60 21.70 -19.60
N GLN A 173 4.56 21.84 -20.52
CA GLN A 173 4.79 23.07 -21.28
C GLN A 173 3.66 23.39 -22.26
N LEU A 174 3.10 22.37 -22.94
CA LEU A 174 2.00 22.55 -23.90
C LEU A 174 0.66 22.96 -23.24
N ASN A 175 0.49 22.70 -21.94
CA ASN A 175 -0.74 23.01 -21.19
C ASN A 175 -0.64 24.31 -20.37
N ARG A 176 0.41 25.11 -20.57
CA ARG A 176 0.60 26.45 -19.99
C ARG A 176 0.47 27.51 -21.08
#